data_AF-W4Q7N3-F1
#
_entry.id   AF-W4Q7N3-F1
#
_cell.length_a   1.000
_cell.length_b   1.000
_cell.length_c   1.000
_cell.angle_alpha   90.00
_cell.angle_beta   90.00
_cell.angle_gamma   90.00
#
_symmetry.space_group_name_H-M   'P 1'
#
loop_
_entity.id
_entity.type
_entity.pdbx_description
1 polymer ?
#
loop_
_entity_poly.entity_id
_entity_poly.type
_entity_poly.pdbx_seq_one_letter_code
_entity_poly.pdbx_strand_id
1 'polypeptide(L)'
;MQAGHISHFASLSPFKSVKQFNDSTKKALELHGDHFTKGEHIALLKLIQFSVKLRGVAYAKISTLVQSTHNDNNGISRSTFERMLQKGKTLGLFTIHGTTRKKGGDSHNVYIFTRFDAPVQQKLTDRQTPKESYTPSHSPAKTEREALSFQTINKKRKRSSNAHD
;
A
#
# COMPACT_ATOMS: atom_id res chain seq x y z
N MET A 1 9.96 -4.81 -13.84
CA MET A 1 10.12 -4.00 -15.09
C MET A 1 11.48 -3.30 -15.08
N GLN A 2 12.02 -2.87 -16.22
CA GLN A 2 13.28 -2.11 -16.21
C GLN A 2 13.01 -0.63 -15.91
N ALA A 3 13.85 -0.01 -15.07
CA ALA A 3 13.79 1.42 -14.80
C ALA A 3 14.09 2.24 -16.07
N GLY A 4 13.46 3.41 -16.22
CA GLY A 4 13.61 4.27 -17.40
C GLY A 4 12.87 5.58 -17.28
N HIS A 5 12.77 6.33 -18.39
CA HIS A 5 11.97 7.55 -18.44
C HIS A 5 10.48 7.22 -18.41
N ILE A 6 9.66 8.10 -17.81
CA ILE A 6 8.22 7.85 -17.66
C ILE A 6 7.50 7.60 -18.99
N SER A 7 7.99 8.17 -20.10
CA SER A 7 7.43 7.95 -21.44
C SER A 7 7.48 6.49 -21.89
N HIS A 8 8.42 5.68 -21.39
CA HIS A 8 8.51 4.25 -21.71
C HIS A 8 7.28 3.47 -21.19
N PHE A 9 6.56 4.03 -20.22
CA PHE A 9 5.37 3.42 -19.64
C PHE A 9 4.07 3.95 -20.26
N ALA A 10 4.15 4.80 -21.29
CA ALA A 10 2.96 5.42 -21.91
C ALA A 10 2.00 4.40 -22.51
N SER A 11 2.52 3.32 -23.08
CA SER A 11 1.73 2.22 -23.65
C SER A 11 0.94 1.43 -22.62
N LEU A 12 1.25 1.59 -21.33
CA LEU A 12 0.53 0.92 -20.23
C LEU A 12 -0.72 1.68 -19.81
N SER A 13 -0.91 2.91 -20.29
CA SER A 13 -2.08 3.72 -19.99
C SER A 13 -3.33 3.09 -20.63
N PRO A 14 -4.36 2.73 -19.84
CA PRO A 14 -5.62 2.23 -20.39
C PRO A 14 -6.58 3.36 -20.81
N PHE A 15 -6.15 4.62 -20.74
CA PHE A 15 -7.00 5.80 -20.94
C PHE A 15 -6.55 6.61 -22.15
N LYS A 16 -7.49 6.94 -23.04
CA LYS A 16 -7.19 7.75 -24.24
C LYS A 16 -7.09 9.25 -23.92
N SER A 17 -7.81 9.71 -22.89
CA SER A 17 -7.85 11.11 -22.48
C SER A 17 -7.81 11.28 -20.96
N VAL A 18 -7.41 12.48 -20.52
CA VAL A 18 -7.48 12.85 -19.09
C VAL A 18 -8.93 12.80 -18.60
N LYS A 19 -9.90 13.19 -19.44
CA LYS A 19 -11.32 13.09 -19.10
C LYS A 19 -11.74 11.63 -18.80
N GLN A 20 -11.35 10.67 -19.65
CA GLN A 20 -11.66 9.26 -19.39
C GLN A 20 -11.03 8.76 -18.09
N PHE A 21 -9.80 9.18 -17.81
CA PHE A 21 -9.14 8.84 -16.54
C PHE A 21 -9.91 9.41 -15.35
N ASN A 22 -10.22 10.71 -15.37
CA ASN A 22 -10.95 11.37 -14.30
C ASN A 22 -12.35 10.77 -14.09
N ASP A 23 -13.10 10.51 -15.16
CA ASP A 23 -14.42 9.89 -15.09
C ASP A 23 -14.35 8.49 -14.46
N SER A 24 -13.36 7.70 -14.85
CA SER A 24 -13.12 6.36 -14.28
C SER A 24 -12.71 6.42 -12.81
N THR A 25 -11.83 7.35 -12.43
CA THR A 25 -11.41 7.52 -11.05
C THR A 25 -12.55 8.02 -10.17
N LYS A 26 -13.42 8.89 -10.68
CA LYS A 26 -14.63 9.32 -9.97
C LYS A 26 -15.52 8.12 -9.65
N LYS A 27 -15.80 7.26 -10.64
CA LYS A 27 -16.56 6.01 -10.43
C LYS A 27 -15.89 5.09 -9.41
N ALA A 28 -14.57 4.93 -9.47
CA ALA A 28 -13.83 4.13 -8.51
C ALA A 28 -13.95 4.67 -7.07
N LEU A 29 -13.91 5.99 -6.90
CA LEU A 29 -14.10 6.65 -5.60
C LEU A 29 -15.55 6.55 -5.11
N GLU A 30 -16.54 6.60 -6.00
CA GLU A 30 -17.95 6.37 -5.65
C GLU A 30 -18.20 4.93 -5.17
N LEU A 31 -17.56 3.94 -5.80
CA LEU A 31 -17.74 2.52 -5.46
C LEU A 31 -16.94 2.06 -4.24
N HIS A 32 -15.75 2.63 -4.04
CA HIS A 32 -14.77 2.09 -3.09
C HIS A 32 -14.21 3.13 -2.11
N GLY A 33 -14.64 4.40 -2.20
CA GLY A 33 -14.13 5.49 -1.38
C GLY A 33 -14.24 5.19 0.12
N ASP A 34 -15.39 4.68 0.56
CA ASP A 34 -15.66 4.43 1.99
C ASP A 34 -14.73 3.39 2.65
N HIS A 35 -13.95 2.65 1.86
CA HIS A 35 -12.97 1.69 2.39
C HIS A 35 -11.68 2.37 2.87
N PHE A 36 -11.48 3.64 2.54
CA PHE A 36 -10.29 4.41 2.87
C PHE A 36 -10.56 5.34 4.05
N THR A 37 -9.61 5.38 4.99
CA THR A 37 -9.58 6.42 6.02
C THR A 37 -9.26 7.78 5.39
N LYS A 38 -9.49 8.88 6.10
CA LYS A 38 -9.18 10.24 5.63
C LYS A 38 -7.73 10.38 5.12
N GLY A 39 -6.75 9.82 5.85
CA GLY A 39 -5.34 9.83 5.44
C GLY A 39 -5.06 8.99 4.19
N GLU A 40 -5.73 7.85 4.05
CA GLU A 40 -5.60 7.01 2.86
C GLU A 40 -6.28 7.64 1.64
N HIS A 41 -7.37 8.38 1.83
CA HIS A 41 -7.97 9.20 0.77
C HIS A 41 -7.00 10.26 0.25
N ILE A 42 -6.30 10.97 1.15
CA ILE A 42 -5.26 11.94 0.76
C ILE A 42 -4.16 11.24 -0.06
N ALA A 43 -3.72 10.06 0.38
CA ALA A 43 -2.75 9.25 -0.34
C ALA A 43 -3.22 8.88 -1.76
N LEU A 44 -4.46 8.41 -1.88
CA LEU A 44 -5.06 7.99 -3.14
C LEU A 44 -5.21 9.17 -4.11
N LEU A 45 -5.73 10.30 -3.63
CA LEU A 45 -5.86 11.53 -4.43
C LEU A 45 -4.49 12.01 -4.93
N LYS A 46 -3.46 11.95 -4.08
CA LYS A 46 -2.10 12.32 -4.50
C LYS A 46 -1.57 11.39 -5.59
N LEU A 47 -1.79 10.09 -5.48
CA LEU A 47 -1.40 9.13 -6.51
C LEU A 47 -2.15 9.36 -7.83
N ILE A 48 -3.45 9.67 -7.77
CA ILE A 48 -4.26 10.05 -8.93
C ILE A 48 -3.66 11.28 -9.63
N GLN A 49 -3.33 12.33 -8.88
CA GLN A 49 -2.72 13.56 -9.41
C GLN A 49 -1.41 13.26 -10.16
N PHE A 50 -0.52 12.45 -9.58
CA PHE A 50 0.71 12.03 -10.24
C PHE A 50 0.46 11.23 -11.52
N SER A 51 -0.66 10.52 -11.58
CA SER A 51 -1.06 9.67 -12.71
C SER A 51 -1.74 10.45 -13.84
N VAL A 52 -2.09 11.73 -13.65
CA VAL A 52 -2.72 12.57 -14.70
C VAL A 52 -1.76 12.79 -15.86
N LYS A 53 -0.47 13.07 -15.57
CA LYS A 53 0.56 13.36 -16.58
C LYS A 53 0.68 12.25 -17.62
N LEU A 54 0.53 11.00 -17.17
CA LEU A 54 0.49 9.83 -18.03
C LEU A 54 -0.81 9.07 -17.83
N ARG A 55 -1.96 9.76 -17.95
CA ARG A 55 -3.33 9.23 -17.99
C ARG A 55 -3.48 7.85 -17.32
N GLY A 56 -3.50 7.80 -15.99
CA GLY A 56 -3.64 6.57 -15.22
C GLY A 56 -2.35 5.79 -14.97
N VAL A 57 -1.18 6.34 -15.29
CA VAL A 57 0.12 5.74 -14.98
C VAL A 57 0.98 6.73 -14.18
N ALA A 58 1.56 6.28 -13.08
CA ALA A 58 2.57 7.03 -12.34
C ALA A 58 3.87 6.23 -12.21
N TYR A 59 5.00 6.90 -12.43
CA TYR A 59 6.33 6.35 -12.18
C TYR A 59 7.00 7.13 -11.05
N ALA A 60 6.92 6.62 -9.81
CA ALA A 60 7.35 7.35 -8.63
C ALA A 60 7.76 6.44 -7.47
N LYS A 61 8.56 6.98 -6.55
CA LYS A 61 8.85 6.35 -5.26
C LYS A 61 7.75 6.71 -4.27
N ILE A 62 7.46 5.79 -3.35
CA ILE A 62 6.55 6.05 -2.22
C ILE A 62 7.03 7.26 -1.43
N SER A 63 8.33 7.40 -1.17
CA SER A 63 8.89 8.54 -0.45
C SER A 63 8.60 9.88 -1.16
N THR A 64 8.72 9.93 -2.49
CA THR A 64 8.39 11.12 -3.28
C THR A 64 6.91 11.47 -3.19
N LEU A 65 6.03 10.47 -3.29
CA LEU A 65 4.57 10.65 -3.18
C LEU A 65 4.19 11.14 -1.78
N VAL A 66 4.75 10.53 -0.74
CA VAL A 66 4.55 10.94 0.65
C VAL A 66 5.04 12.37 0.87
N GLN A 67 6.28 12.70 0.46
CA GLN A 67 6.84 14.05 0.62
C GLN A 67 5.94 15.11 -0.02
N SER A 68 5.36 14.81 -1.19
CA SER A 68 4.47 15.75 -1.88
C SER A 68 3.15 16.05 -1.14
N THR A 69 2.77 15.25 -0.14
CA THR A 69 1.59 15.52 0.70
C THR A 69 1.87 16.52 1.82
N HIS A 70 3.13 16.65 2.25
CA HIS A 70 3.51 17.57 3.33
C HIS A 70 3.44 19.04 2.90
N ASN A 71 3.58 19.31 1.60
CA ASN A 71 3.46 20.66 1.05
C ASN A 71 2.04 21.23 1.17
N ASP A 72 1.03 20.36 1.32
CA ASP A 72 -0.40 20.74 1.33
C ASP A 72 -0.97 20.80 2.77
N ASN A 73 -0.12 20.87 3.82
CA ASN A 73 -0.47 20.83 5.25
C ASN A 73 -1.24 19.57 5.72
N ASN A 74 -1.45 18.60 4.85
CA ASN A 74 -2.15 17.34 5.11
C ASN A 74 -1.19 16.14 4.97
N GLY A 75 0.03 16.30 5.49
CA GLY A 75 1.08 15.29 5.39
C GLY A 75 0.66 13.95 6.00
N ILE A 76 0.97 12.87 5.29
CA ILE A 76 0.68 11.50 5.74
C ILE A 76 1.97 10.72 5.97
N SER A 77 1.91 9.70 6.82
CA SER A 77 3.05 8.80 6.98
C SER A 77 3.21 7.87 5.77
N ARG A 78 4.43 7.33 5.61
CA ARG A 78 4.69 6.23 4.66
C ARG A 78 3.78 5.01 4.91
N SER A 79 3.59 4.63 6.18
CA SER A 79 2.71 3.52 6.54
C SER A 79 1.26 3.75 6.11
N THR A 80 0.77 4.99 6.15
CA THR A 80 -0.55 5.35 5.64
C THR A 80 -0.65 5.18 4.13
N PHE A 81 0.40 5.60 3.40
CA PHE A 81 0.46 5.40 1.96
C PHE A 81 0.48 3.91 1.58
N GLU A 82 1.25 3.09 2.30
CA GLU A 82 1.34 1.64 2.05
C GLU A 82 0.03 0.90 2.35
N ARG A 83 -0.66 1.26 3.44
CA ARG A 83 -2.01 0.74 3.71
C ARG A 83 -2.98 1.09 2.58
N MET A 84 -2.95 2.33 2.08
CA MET A 84 -3.74 2.73 0.91
C MET A 84 -3.41 1.88 -0.32
N LEU A 85 -2.12 1.67 -0.62
CA LEU A 85 -1.70 0.84 -1.75
C LEU A 85 -2.21 -0.59 -1.64
N GLN A 86 -2.14 -1.18 -0.45
CA GLN A 86 -2.62 -2.53 -0.22
C GLN A 86 -4.14 -2.62 -0.42
N LYS A 87 -4.91 -1.68 0.14
CA LYS A 87 -6.37 -1.62 -0.05
C LYS A 87 -6.72 -1.41 -1.52
N GLY A 88 -6.11 -0.42 -2.18
CA GLY A 88 -6.37 -0.10 -3.59
C GLY A 88 -6.06 -1.28 -4.52
N LYS A 89 -4.98 -2.03 -4.24
CA LYS A 89 -4.67 -3.26 -4.97
C LYS A 89 -5.73 -4.34 -4.77
N THR A 90 -6.15 -4.59 -3.53
CA THR A 90 -7.20 -5.57 -3.21
C THR A 90 -8.54 -5.21 -3.86
N LEU A 91 -8.85 -3.92 -3.93
CA LEU A 91 -10.06 -3.39 -4.57
C LEU A 91 -9.96 -3.28 -6.10
N GLY A 92 -8.82 -3.67 -6.69
CA GLY A 92 -8.61 -3.64 -8.13
C GLY A 92 -8.49 -2.23 -8.72
N LEU A 93 -8.24 -1.20 -7.90
CA LEU A 93 -8.14 0.20 -8.37
C LEU A 93 -6.94 0.43 -9.28
N PHE A 94 -5.83 -0.23 -8.98
CA PHE A 94 -4.59 -0.15 -9.74
C PHE A 94 -3.72 -1.38 -9.52
N THR A 95 -2.78 -1.59 -10.43
CA THR A 95 -1.67 -2.54 -10.29
C THR A 95 -0.37 -1.80 -10.00
N ILE A 96 0.57 -2.48 -9.34
CA ILE A 96 1.87 -1.93 -8.94
C ILE A 96 2.97 -2.84 -9.48
N HIS A 97 3.92 -2.27 -10.21
CA HIS A 97 5.09 -2.97 -10.71
C HIS A 97 6.36 -2.33 -10.17
N GLY A 98 7.18 -3.12 -9.48
CA GLY A 98 8.54 -2.72 -9.14
C GLY A 98 9.40 -2.57 -10.40
N THR A 99 10.27 -1.57 -10.40
CA THR A 99 11.32 -1.45 -11.43
C THR A 99 12.70 -1.69 -10.87
N THR A 100 13.56 -2.31 -11.66
CA THR A 100 14.95 -2.61 -11.31
C THR A 100 15.88 -1.85 -12.24
N ARG A 101 17.00 -1.34 -11.72
CA ARG A 101 18.00 -0.64 -12.53
C ARG A 101 18.84 -1.65 -13.32
N LYS A 102 19.46 -1.21 -14.43
CA LYS A 102 20.38 -2.05 -15.22
C LYS A 102 21.52 -2.65 -14.39
N LYS A 103 22.00 -1.92 -13.38
CA LYS A 103 23.07 -2.34 -12.47
C LYS A 103 22.56 -3.11 -11.23
N GLY A 104 21.29 -3.52 -11.22
CA GLY A 104 20.65 -4.11 -10.05
C GLY A 104 20.08 -3.08 -9.08
N GLY A 105 19.31 -3.56 -8.10
CA GLY A 105 18.65 -2.76 -7.08
C GLY A 105 17.31 -2.16 -7.50
N ASP A 106 16.48 -1.92 -6.50
CA ASP A 106 15.13 -1.37 -6.69
C ASP A 106 15.18 0.10 -7.11
N SER A 107 14.23 0.47 -7.96
CA SER A 107 14.00 1.82 -8.43
C SER A 107 12.59 2.25 -8.05
N HIS A 108 12.00 3.15 -8.82
CA HIS A 108 10.65 3.65 -8.60
C HIS A 108 9.62 2.55 -8.94
N ASN A 109 8.42 2.69 -8.42
CA ASN A 109 7.32 1.81 -8.80
C ASN A 109 6.55 2.43 -9.97
N VAL A 110 5.98 1.58 -10.81
CA VAL A 110 4.99 1.94 -11.82
C VAL A 110 3.62 1.58 -11.27
N TYR A 111 2.74 2.55 -11.14
CA TYR A 111 1.34 2.39 -10.74
C TYR A 111 0.47 2.54 -11.97
N ILE A 112 -0.45 1.60 -12.22
CA ILE A 112 -1.32 1.59 -13.41
C ILE A 112 -2.77 1.44 -12.96
N PHE A 113 -3.57 2.48 -13.14
CA PHE A 113 -4.99 2.52 -12.77
C PHE A 113 -5.85 1.67 -13.70
N THR A 114 -6.80 0.95 -13.11
CA THR A 114 -7.80 0.16 -13.83
C THR A 114 -8.95 1.05 -14.30
N ARG A 115 -9.58 0.68 -15.42
CA ARG A 115 -10.72 1.38 -16.02
C ARG A 115 -12.05 0.92 -15.40
N PHE A 116 -12.94 1.85 -15.05
CA PHE A 116 -14.24 1.61 -14.39
C PHE A 116 -15.43 2.12 -15.22
N ASP A 117 -15.28 2.20 -16.54
CA ASP A 117 -16.20 2.93 -17.42
C ASP A 117 -17.36 2.11 -18.02
N ALA A 118 -17.48 0.80 -17.75
CA ALA A 118 -18.55 -0.07 -18.27
C ALA A 118 -18.90 -1.20 -17.26
N PRO A 119 -20.06 -1.90 -17.39
CA PRO A 119 -20.68 -2.63 -16.29
C PRO A 119 -19.73 -3.66 -15.70
N VAL A 120 -19.65 -3.65 -14.37
CA VAL A 120 -18.76 -4.43 -13.53
C VAL A 120 -18.61 -5.84 -14.09
N GLN A 121 -17.51 -6.12 -14.79
CA GLN A 121 -17.08 -7.51 -14.91
C GLN A 121 -16.56 -7.87 -13.53
N GLN A 122 -17.49 -8.35 -12.69
CA GLN A 122 -17.15 -9.09 -11.49
C GLN A 122 -16.25 -10.23 -11.96
N LYS A 123 -14.93 -10.05 -11.86
CA LYS A 123 -14.07 -11.21 -11.72
C LYS A 123 -14.46 -11.82 -10.39
N LEU A 124 -15.39 -12.77 -10.45
CA LEU A 124 -15.57 -13.80 -9.44
C LEU A 124 -14.21 -14.48 -9.31
N THR A 125 -13.35 -13.97 -8.44
CA THR A 125 -12.30 -14.80 -7.87
C THR A 125 -13.03 -15.77 -6.96
N ASP A 126 -13.25 -16.98 -7.47
CA ASP A 126 -13.68 -18.12 -6.69
C ASP A 126 -12.90 -18.15 -5.39
N ARG A 127 -13.62 -17.94 -4.29
CA ARG A 127 -13.13 -18.24 -2.95
C ARG A 127 -12.91 -19.75 -2.92
N GLN A 128 -11.65 -20.19 -3.00
CA GLN A 128 -11.32 -21.55 -2.62
C GLN A 128 -11.75 -21.73 -1.16
N THR A 129 -12.81 -22.50 -0.97
CA THR A 129 -13.21 -23.02 0.33
C THR A 129 -12.03 -23.79 0.93
N PRO A 130 -11.62 -23.53 2.18
CA PRO A 130 -10.78 -24.46 2.90
C PRO A 130 -11.57 -25.76 3.04
N LYS A 131 -11.16 -26.83 2.36
CA LYS A 131 -11.60 -28.17 2.71
C LYS A 131 -10.97 -28.49 4.07
N GLU A 132 -11.77 -28.36 5.13
CA GLU A 132 -11.54 -29.12 6.34
C GLU A 132 -11.57 -30.61 5.98
N SER A 133 -10.45 -31.29 6.20
CA SER A 133 -10.46 -32.72 6.43
C SER A 133 -9.79 -32.96 7.78
N TYR A 134 -10.63 -32.99 8.81
CA TYR A 134 -10.32 -33.60 10.09
C TYR A 134 -10.03 -35.09 9.87
N THR A 135 -8.90 -35.56 10.36
CA THR A 135 -8.76 -36.95 10.82
C THR A 135 -8.19 -36.92 12.24
N PRO A 136 -8.93 -37.42 13.24
CA PRO A 136 -8.43 -37.53 14.61
C PRO A 136 -7.45 -38.70 14.70
N SER A 137 -6.30 -38.49 15.33
CA SER A 137 -5.45 -39.59 15.78
C SER A 137 -4.82 -39.23 17.12
N HIS A 138 -4.86 -40.23 18.00
CA HIS A 138 -4.78 -40.13 19.45
C HIS A 138 -3.42 -39.64 19.99
N SER A 139 -3.51 -38.80 21.02
CA SER A 139 -2.49 -38.47 22.05
C SER A 139 -2.00 -39.75 22.78
N PRO A 140 -0.99 -39.74 23.69
CA PRO A 140 -0.44 -38.57 24.41
C PRO A 140 1.09 -38.57 24.68
N ALA A 141 1.68 -37.40 24.88
CA ALA A 141 2.85 -37.27 25.74
C ALA A 141 2.97 -35.85 26.31
N LYS A 142 3.08 -35.80 27.64
CA LYS A 142 3.15 -34.64 28.52
C LYS A 142 4.42 -33.81 28.23
N THR A 143 4.34 -32.49 28.40
CA THR A 143 5.25 -31.69 29.25
C THR A 143 4.76 -30.24 29.28
N GLU A 144 4.34 -29.82 30.47
CA GLU A 144 4.07 -28.44 30.83
C GLU A 144 5.35 -27.60 30.69
N ARG A 145 5.26 -26.45 30.04
CA ARG A 145 6.19 -25.34 30.28
C ARG A 145 5.40 -24.04 30.38
N GLU A 146 5.40 -23.52 31.61
CA GLU A 146 4.88 -22.24 32.06
C GLU A 146 5.19 -21.08 31.11
N ALA A 147 4.18 -20.25 30.88
CA ALA A 147 4.35 -18.94 30.30
C ALA A 147 5.00 -18.00 31.33
N LEU A 148 6.31 -17.75 31.18
CA LEU A 148 6.97 -16.66 31.89
C LEU A 148 6.49 -15.33 31.32
N SER A 149 5.61 -14.66 32.07
CA SER A 149 5.24 -13.28 31.87
C SER A 149 6.47 -12.38 32.04
N PHE A 150 6.86 -11.64 31.00
CA PHE A 150 7.85 -10.57 31.15
C PHE A 150 7.17 -9.31 31.71
N GLN A 151 7.08 -9.22 33.03
CA GLN A 151 6.91 -7.93 33.70
C GLN A 151 8.25 -7.20 33.66
N THR A 152 8.34 -6.11 32.90
CA THR A 152 9.50 -5.22 32.96
C THR A 152 9.41 -4.39 34.24
N ILE A 153 10.09 -4.86 35.28
CA ILE A 153 10.41 -4.07 36.46
C ILE A 153 11.71 -3.34 36.15
N ASN A 154 11.67 -2.01 36.03
CA ASN A 154 12.88 -1.20 36.19
C ASN A 154 12.60 -0.06 37.18
N LYS A 155 12.83 -0.37 38.46
CA LYS A 155 12.96 0.60 39.55
C LYS A 155 14.21 0.26 40.37
N LYS A 156 15.27 1.06 40.22
CA LYS A 156 16.18 1.49 41.31
C LYS A 156 17.05 2.63 40.77
N ARG A 157 16.77 3.88 41.17
CA ARG A 157 17.15 4.59 42.41
C ARG A 157 18.62 5.07 42.40
N LYS A 158 18.74 6.39 42.31
CA LYS A 158 19.64 7.33 43.01
C LYS A 158 20.79 6.72 43.83
N ARG A 159 21.99 7.30 43.65
CA ARG A 159 22.77 7.90 44.76
C ARG A 159 23.73 8.99 44.24
N SER A 160 23.72 10.08 44.97
CA SER A 160 24.56 11.29 44.97
C SER A 160 25.97 11.04 45.52
N SER A 161 26.99 11.76 45.03
CA SER A 161 27.84 12.71 45.81
C SER A 161 29.22 13.01 45.17
N ASN A 162 29.55 14.31 45.09
CA ASN A 162 30.84 15.03 45.21
C ASN A 162 32.12 14.68 44.41
N ALA A 163 32.70 15.72 43.79
CA ALA A 163 34.12 16.12 43.81
C ALA A 163 34.23 17.56 43.23
N HIS A 164 34.58 18.59 44.02
CA HIS A 164 35.86 19.33 43.99
C HIS A 164 36.29 19.84 42.59
N ASP A 165 36.10 21.14 42.33
CA ASP A 165 37.13 22.20 42.42
C ASP A 165 36.43 23.57 42.53
#